data_AF-A0A1G7IAA9-F1
#
_entry.id   AF-A0A1G7IAA9-F1
#
_cell.length_a   1.000
_cell.length_b   1.000
_cell.length_c   1.000
_cell.angle_alpha   90.00
_cell.angle_beta   90.00
_cell.angle_gamma   90.00
#
_symmetry.space_group_name_H-M   'P 1'
#
loop_
_entity.id
_entity.type
_entity.pdbx_description
1 polymer ?
#
loop_
_entity_poly.entity_id
_entity_poly.type
_entity_poly.pdbx_seq_one_letter_code
_entity_poly.pdbx_strand_id
1 'polypeptide(L)'
;MYQPIIPIGGLAGWRFLQQTYDTQFETFSKSTELKRDTDYFRENIGAVTTAEELVSDRRLLSVTLGAFGLQDDLDNRYFIRKMLEEGTTNDDALANRFTDTRYKEMSEAFGFGPGEFLKVGEEGFVDAIVSRFETASFEVAAGEQDESMRIALYAQHEVADLAQSDSSNDAKWFTLMGDPPMRALFEKALNLPESIGQIDVDQQLGIFKDRAQSVFGTDQLSDFSDPELVQDLITKYVVRNQIASFSASMSGQSIALTLLQS
;
A
#
# COMPACT_ATOMS: atom_id res chain seq x y z
N MET A 1 -1.94 20.54 10.12
CA MET A 1 -1.96 19.07 10.04
C MET A 1 -0.75 18.56 10.82
N TYR A 2 -0.87 17.48 11.60
CA TYR A 2 0.29 16.85 12.23
C TYR A 2 1.10 16.17 11.13
N GLN A 3 2.42 16.35 11.13
CA GLN A 3 3.32 15.63 10.23
C GLN A 3 4.27 14.75 11.05
N PRO A 4 4.43 13.46 10.67
CA PRO A 4 5.44 12.61 11.27
C PRO A 4 6.84 13.23 11.13
N ILE A 5 7.64 13.08 12.16
CA ILE A 5 9.01 13.56 12.26
C ILE A 5 9.93 12.43 11.79
N ILE A 6 10.66 12.69 10.71
CA ILE A 6 11.71 11.83 10.17
C ILE A 6 12.96 12.71 10.03
N PRO A 7 13.87 12.73 11.02
CA PRO A 7 14.95 13.73 11.09
C PRO A 7 16.06 13.52 10.04
N ILE A 8 16.17 12.30 9.54
CA ILE A 8 17.14 11.88 8.52
C ILE A 8 16.48 10.80 7.67
N GLY A 9 16.75 10.75 6.36
CA GLY A 9 16.28 9.67 5.49
C GLY A 9 17.09 8.38 5.64
N GLY A 10 16.71 7.37 4.85
CA GLY A 10 17.43 6.08 4.81
C GLY A 10 17.34 5.27 6.11
N LEU A 11 18.29 4.38 6.36
CA LEU A 11 18.18 3.37 7.43
C LEU A 11 18.11 3.98 8.84
N ALA A 12 18.83 5.09 9.08
CA ALA A 12 18.77 5.80 10.35
C ALA A 12 17.39 6.43 10.59
N GLY A 13 16.79 6.98 9.52
CA GLY A 13 15.42 7.50 9.53
C GLY A 13 14.40 6.43 9.85
N TRP A 14 14.52 5.29 9.17
CA TRP A 14 13.67 4.12 9.41
C TRP A 14 13.74 3.67 10.87
N ARG A 15 14.94 3.47 11.43
CA ARG A 15 15.12 3.08 12.84
C ARG A 15 14.49 4.10 13.81
N PHE A 16 14.61 5.39 13.54
CA PHE A 16 13.99 6.43 14.35
C PHE A 16 12.47 6.38 14.26
N LEU A 17 11.92 6.24 13.05
CA LEU A 17 10.49 6.12 12.82
C LEU A 17 9.93 4.90 13.54
N GLN A 18 10.58 3.73 13.44
CA GLN A 18 10.18 2.53 14.16
C GLN A 18 10.15 2.73 15.68
N GLN A 19 11.17 3.37 16.25
CA GLN A 19 11.24 3.61 17.70
C GLN A 19 10.19 4.61 18.20
N THR A 20 9.70 5.49 17.32
CA THR A 20 8.76 6.56 17.68
C THR A 20 7.36 6.32 17.12
N TYR A 21 7.15 5.23 16.38
CA TYR A 21 5.93 4.94 15.63
C TYR A 21 4.68 5.11 16.48
N ASP A 22 4.57 4.36 17.59
CA ASP A 22 3.38 4.36 18.44
C ASP A 22 3.02 5.77 18.95
N THR A 23 4.02 6.53 19.39
CA THR A 23 3.80 7.89 19.92
C THR A 23 3.37 8.85 18.81
N GLN A 24 4.01 8.77 17.65
CA GLN A 24 3.69 9.63 16.51
C GLN A 24 2.32 9.28 15.92
N PHE A 25 2.01 7.99 15.81
CA PHE A 25 0.74 7.48 15.33
C PHE A 25 -0.41 7.87 16.26
N GLU A 26 -0.27 7.69 17.57
CA GLU A 26 -1.28 8.11 18.56
C GLU A 26 -1.54 9.63 18.51
N THR A 27 -0.51 10.43 18.31
CA THR A 27 -0.66 11.88 18.20
C THR A 27 -1.34 12.27 16.88
N PHE A 28 -0.97 11.60 15.79
CA PHE A 28 -1.54 11.80 14.47
C PHE A 28 -3.03 11.41 14.43
N SER A 29 -3.40 10.26 15.00
CA SER A 29 -4.78 9.76 15.01
C SER A 29 -5.73 10.66 15.80
N LYS A 30 -5.21 11.39 16.79
CA LYS A 30 -5.96 12.41 17.55
C LYS A 30 -6.03 13.78 16.86
N SER A 31 -5.44 13.94 15.68
CA SER A 31 -5.50 15.20 14.95
C SER A 31 -6.95 15.55 14.59
N THR A 32 -7.29 16.84 14.66
CA THR A 32 -8.68 17.30 14.47
C THR A 32 -9.25 16.92 13.11
N GLU A 33 -8.43 16.95 12.07
CA GLU A 33 -8.83 16.63 10.70
C GLU A 33 -9.16 15.15 10.53
N LEU A 34 -8.23 14.27 10.91
CA LEU A 34 -8.44 12.82 10.82
C LEU A 34 -9.64 12.40 11.67
N LYS A 35 -9.73 12.91 12.91
CA LYS A 35 -10.87 12.65 13.78
C LYS A 35 -12.19 13.06 13.13
N ARG A 36 -12.29 14.27 12.55
CA ARG A 36 -13.50 14.75 11.89
C ARG A 36 -13.95 13.85 10.74
N ASP A 37 -13.01 13.29 9.98
CA ASP A 37 -13.31 12.45 8.83
C ASP A 37 -13.68 11.02 9.27
N THR A 38 -12.99 10.46 10.28
CA THR A 38 -13.37 9.18 10.89
C THR A 38 -14.72 9.24 11.61
N ASP A 39 -15.02 10.31 12.34
CA ASP A 39 -16.31 10.50 13.03
C ASP A 39 -17.44 10.59 12.00
N TYR A 40 -17.25 11.36 10.92
CA TYR A 40 -18.23 11.42 9.84
C TYR A 40 -18.45 10.06 9.17
N PHE A 41 -17.38 9.31 8.92
CA PHE A 41 -17.49 7.96 8.35
C PHE A 41 -18.30 7.05 9.28
N ARG A 42 -17.96 7.00 10.58
CA ARG A 42 -18.69 6.20 11.59
C ARG A 42 -20.18 6.52 11.66
N GLU A 43 -20.54 7.80 11.60
CA GLU A 43 -21.92 8.27 11.71
C GLU A 43 -22.76 7.98 10.46
N ASN A 44 -22.15 7.98 9.26
CA ASN A 44 -22.91 8.03 8.00
C ASN A 44 -22.78 6.75 7.15
N ILE A 45 -21.69 5.98 7.27
CA ILE A 45 -21.46 4.84 6.39
C ILE A 45 -22.54 3.76 6.51
N GLY A 46 -23.11 3.57 7.70
CA GLY A 46 -24.14 2.54 7.93
C GLY A 46 -25.44 2.74 7.14
N ALA A 47 -25.65 3.91 6.54
CA ALA A 47 -26.79 4.17 5.65
C ALA A 47 -26.50 3.82 4.17
N VAL A 48 -25.24 3.54 3.83
CA VAL A 48 -24.82 3.25 2.45
C VAL A 48 -25.06 1.79 2.12
N THR A 49 -25.86 1.55 1.09
CA THR A 49 -26.24 0.21 0.63
C THR A 49 -25.80 -0.06 -0.80
N THR A 50 -25.36 0.98 -1.53
CA THR A 50 -24.94 0.87 -2.92
C THR A 50 -23.63 1.61 -3.18
N ALA A 51 -22.92 1.17 -4.23
CA ALA A 51 -21.74 1.87 -4.74
C ALA A 51 -22.04 3.33 -5.16
N GLU A 52 -23.23 3.58 -5.72
CA GLU A 52 -23.68 4.93 -6.10
C GLU A 52 -23.78 5.87 -4.91
N GLU A 53 -24.37 5.42 -3.80
CA GLU A 53 -24.46 6.19 -2.56
C GLU A 53 -23.07 6.50 -2.00
N LEU A 54 -22.16 5.51 -2.01
CA LEU A 54 -20.79 5.71 -1.54
C LEU A 54 -20.05 6.77 -2.34
N VAL A 55 -20.03 6.67 -3.68
CA VAL A 55 -19.27 7.61 -4.51
C VAL A 55 -19.90 9.01 -4.60
N SER A 56 -21.19 9.13 -4.26
CA SER A 56 -21.91 10.40 -4.24
C SER A 56 -21.51 11.26 -3.04
N ASP A 57 -21.18 10.63 -1.91
CA ASP A 57 -20.63 11.32 -0.75
C ASP A 57 -19.09 11.36 -0.83
N ARG A 58 -18.56 12.55 -1.17
CA ARG A 58 -17.10 12.73 -1.31
C ARG A 58 -16.34 12.44 -0.01
N ARG A 59 -16.93 12.68 1.17
CA ARG A 59 -16.24 12.45 2.45
C ARG A 59 -16.16 10.97 2.76
N LEU A 60 -17.25 10.22 2.54
CA LEU A 60 -17.22 8.76 2.65
C LEU A 60 -16.26 8.15 1.63
N LEU A 61 -16.34 8.58 0.37
CA LEU A 61 -15.42 8.13 -0.67
C LEU A 61 -13.95 8.43 -0.34
N SER A 62 -13.65 9.60 0.22
CA SER A 62 -12.28 9.96 0.61
C SER A 62 -11.71 9.05 1.70
N VAL A 63 -12.52 8.70 2.71
CA VAL A 63 -12.09 7.78 3.77
C VAL A 63 -11.93 6.38 3.21
N THR A 64 -12.88 5.92 2.39
CA THR A 64 -12.78 4.63 1.71
C THR A 64 -11.52 4.55 0.86
N LEU A 65 -11.32 5.46 -0.10
CA LEU A 65 -10.15 5.40 -0.97
C LEU A 65 -8.84 5.53 -0.18
N GLY A 66 -8.80 6.39 0.84
CA GLY A 66 -7.64 6.50 1.73
C GLY A 66 -7.33 5.20 2.45
N ALA A 67 -8.34 4.46 2.92
CA ALA A 67 -8.15 3.16 3.56
C ALA A 67 -7.49 2.12 2.65
N PHE A 68 -7.68 2.19 1.33
CA PHE A 68 -7.07 1.24 0.37
C PHE A 68 -5.86 1.85 -0.36
N GLY A 69 -5.36 3.02 0.05
CA GLY A 69 -4.24 3.70 -0.59
C GLY A 69 -4.53 4.20 -2.02
N LEU A 70 -5.81 4.43 -2.33
CA LEU A 70 -6.34 4.87 -3.63
C LEU A 70 -6.78 6.35 -3.63
N GLN A 71 -6.25 7.15 -2.70
CA GLN A 71 -6.68 8.54 -2.51
C GLN A 71 -6.52 9.44 -3.75
N ASP A 72 -5.57 9.10 -4.64
CA ASP A 72 -5.31 9.85 -5.87
C ASP A 72 -6.47 9.73 -6.90
N ASP A 73 -7.36 8.74 -6.71
CA ASP A 73 -8.52 8.49 -7.59
C ASP A 73 -9.83 9.13 -7.09
N LEU A 74 -9.76 10.04 -6.12
CA LEU A 74 -10.94 10.69 -5.54
C LEU A 74 -11.83 11.40 -6.58
N ASP A 75 -11.25 11.84 -7.69
CA ASP A 75 -11.96 12.49 -8.78
C ASP A 75 -12.41 11.51 -9.89
N ASN A 76 -11.94 10.25 -9.87
CA ASN A 76 -12.29 9.19 -10.82
C ASN A 76 -13.57 8.43 -10.43
N ARG A 77 -14.60 9.15 -9.95
CA ARG A 77 -15.81 8.56 -9.31
C ARG A 77 -16.54 7.54 -10.18
N TYR A 78 -16.63 7.78 -11.50
CA TYR A 78 -17.29 6.83 -12.41
C TYR A 78 -16.55 5.49 -12.44
N PHE A 79 -15.22 5.53 -12.49
CA PHE A 79 -14.39 4.34 -12.48
C PHE A 79 -14.50 3.58 -11.17
N ILE A 80 -14.43 4.29 -10.03
CA ILE A 80 -14.61 3.70 -8.70
C ILE A 80 -15.99 3.06 -8.55
N ARG A 81 -17.04 3.77 -8.97
CA ARG A 81 -18.41 3.24 -8.98
C ARG A 81 -18.49 1.96 -9.79
N LYS A 82 -17.94 1.96 -11.01
CA LYS A 82 -17.92 0.82 -11.91
C LYS A 82 -17.25 -0.41 -11.28
N MET A 83 -16.10 -0.21 -10.63
CA MET A 83 -15.37 -1.28 -9.91
C MET A 83 -16.24 -1.91 -8.82
N LEU A 84 -16.81 -1.07 -7.96
CA LEU A 84 -17.66 -1.50 -6.85
C LEU A 84 -18.96 -2.16 -7.32
N GLU A 85 -19.59 -1.65 -8.38
CA GLU A 85 -20.84 -2.19 -8.93
C GLU A 85 -20.67 -3.51 -9.66
N GLU A 86 -19.53 -3.74 -10.32
CA GLU A 86 -19.26 -5.03 -10.98
C GLU A 86 -18.82 -6.11 -9.99
N GLY A 87 -18.24 -5.72 -8.84
CA GLY A 87 -17.75 -6.65 -7.83
C GLY A 87 -16.51 -7.41 -8.26
N THR A 88 -16.28 -8.54 -7.61
CA THR A 88 -15.18 -9.48 -7.85
C THR A 88 -15.66 -10.93 -8.02
N THR A 89 -16.97 -11.20 -7.91
CA THR A 89 -17.51 -12.55 -8.13
C THR A 89 -17.42 -13.02 -9.60
N ASN A 90 -17.54 -12.10 -10.56
CA ASN A 90 -17.40 -12.42 -11.99
C ASN A 90 -15.93 -12.31 -12.41
N ASP A 91 -15.35 -13.35 -13.00
CA ASP A 91 -13.96 -13.35 -13.49
C ASP A 91 -13.69 -12.21 -14.49
N ASP A 92 -14.70 -11.81 -15.27
CA ASP A 92 -14.59 -10.72 -16.24
C ASP A 92 -14.80 -9.32 -15.63
N ALA A 93 -15.12 -9.22 -14.34
CA ALA A 93 -15.34 -7.94 -13.66
C ALA A 93 -14.09 -7.05 -13.74
N LEU A 94 -14.32 -5.75 -13.89
CA LEU A 94 -13.25 -4.77 -14.07
C LEU A 94 -12.22 -4.85 -12.94
N ALA A 95 -12.65 -5.06 -11.69
CA ALA A 95 -11.76 -5.16 -10.53
C ALA A 95 -10.83 -6.37 -10.58
N ASN A 96 -11.29 -7.50 -11.14
CA ASN A 96 -10.47 -8.71 -11.31
C ASN A 96 -9.46 -8.60 -12.44
N ARG A 97 -9.73 -7.75 -13.42
CA ARG A 97 -8.89 -7.55 -14.61
C ARG A 97 -7.92 -6.39 -14.47
N PHE A 98 -8.11 -5.56 -13.45
CA PHE A 98 -7.25 -4.42 -13.20
C PHE A 98 -5.93 -4.86 -12.58
N THR A 99 -4.84 -4.19 -12.99
CA THR A 99 -3.50 -4.58 -12.54
C THR A 99 -3.29 -4.28 -11.06
N ASP A 100 -3.85 -3.17 -10.59
CA ASP A 100 -3.75 -2.77 -9.19
C ASP A 100 -4.81 -3.50 -8.35
N THR A 101 -4.36 -4.43 -7.51
CA THR A 101 -5.22 -5.31 -6.72
C THR A 101 -5.97 -4.58 -5.62
N ARG A 102 -5.55 -3.37 -5.23
CA ARG A 102 -6.19 -2.59 -4.16
C ARG A 102 -7.63 -2.22 -4.50
N TYR A 103 -7.96 -2.10 -5.79
CA TYR A 103 -9.35 -1.90 -6.24
C TYR A 103 -10.21 -3.14 -6.03
N LYS A 104 -9.65 -4.33 -6.27
CA LYS A 104 -10.30 -5.60 -6.00
C LYS A 104 -10.55 -5.76 -4.50
N GLU A 105 -9.54 -5.50 -3.68
CA GLU A 105 -9.66 -5.52 -2.21
C GLU A 105 -10.74 -4.55 -1.71
N MET A 106 -10.77 -3.32 -2.25
CA MET A 106 -11.80 -2.35 -1.92
C MET A 106 -13.19 -2.86 -2.30
N SER A 107 -13.35 -3.45 -3.49
CA SER A 107 -14.62 -4.01 -3.92
C SER A 107 -15.07 -5.16 -3.00
N GLU A 108 -14.17 -6.08 -2.68
CA GLU A 108 -14.44 -7.20 -1.78
C GLU A 108 -14.77 -6.76 -0.35
N ALA A 109 -14.15 -5.67 0.11
CA ALA A 109 -14.36 -5.16 1.46
C ALA A 109 -15.76 -4.56 1.65
N PHE A 110 -16.38 -4.03 0.60
CA PHE A 110 -17.73 -3.46 0.67
C PHE A 110 -18.81 -4.43 0.22
N GLY A 111 -18.53 -5.28 -0.78
CA GLY A 111 -19.43 -6.32 -1.24
C GLY A 111 -20.69 -5.80 -1.95
N PHE A 112 -20.56 -4.73 -2.75
CA PHE A 112 -21.69 -4.16 -3.50
C PHE A 112 -22.01 -4.94 -4.79
N GLY A 113 -21.12 -5.82 -5.23
CA GLY A 113 -21.22 -6.49 -6.52
C GLY A 113 -22.34 -7.54 -6.61
N PRO A 114 -22.72 -7.97 -7.82
CA PRO A 114 -23.76 -8.97 -8.02
C PRO A 114 -23.29 -10.33 -7.47
N GLY A 115 -24.09 -10.91 -6.57
CA GLY A 115 -23.76 -12.19 -5.93
C GLY A 115 -22.88 -12.06 -4.68
N GLU A 116 -22.50 -10.83 -4.31
CA GLU A 116 -21.79 -10.54 -3.07
C GLU A 116 -22.75 -10.21 -1.93
N PHE A 117 -22.21 -10.23 -0.72
CA PHE A 117 -22.92 -9.82 0.49
C PHE A 117 -22.46 -8.42 0.88
N LEU A 118 -23.42 -7.52 1.07
CA LEU A 118 -23.16 -6.18 1.57
C LEU A 118 -22.53 -6.27 2.97
N LYS A 119 -21.27 -5.82 3.10
CA LYS A 119 -20.54 -5.82 4.37
C LYS A 119 -20.76 -4.56 5.19
N VAL A 120 -21.32 -3.52 4.57
CA VAL A 120 -21.69 -2.26 5.26
C VAL A 120 -22.78 -2.57 6.29
N GLY A 121 -22.38 -2.62 7.56
CA GLY A 121 -23.26 -2.96 8.70
C GLY A 121 -22.87 -4.24 9.44
N GLU A 122 -21.90 -5.00 8.95
CA GLU A 122 -21.30 -6.09 9.73
C GLU A 122 -20.58 -5.58 10.98
N GLU A 123 -20.57 -6.39 12.04
CA GLU A 123 -19.83 -6.07 13.25
C GLU A 123 -18.34 -5.90 12.94
N GLY A 124 -17.74 -4.79 13.38
CA GLY A 124 -16.33 -4.48 13.14
C GLY A 124 -16.00 -3.89 11.76
N PHE A 125 -16.94 -3.88 10.79
CA PHE A 125 -16.69 -3.29 9.47
C PHE A 125 -16.19 -1.84 9.54
N VAL A 126 -16.90 -1.01 10.31
CA VAL A 126 -16.60 0.42 10.42
C VAL A 126 -15.22 0.62 11.06
N ASP A 127 -14.92 -0.10 12.14
CA ASP A 127 -13.65 0.03 12.84
C ASP A 127 -12.48 -0.49 11.99
N ALA A 128 -12.69 -1.54 11.19
CA ALA A 128 -11.68 -2.04 10.26
C ALA A 128 -11.32 -0.99 9.19
N ILE A 129 -12.33 -0.38 8.54
CA ILE A 129 -12.08 0.67 7.53
C ILE A 129 -11.44 1.91 8.15
N VAL A 130 -11.90 2.34 9.33
CA VAL A 130 -11.31 3.49 10.02
C VAL A 130 -9.86 3.20 10.43
N SER A 131 -9.57 2.03 10.99
CA SER A 131 -8.21 1.65 11.35
C SER A 131 -7.28 1.65 10.13
N ARG A 132 -7.74 1.08 9.01
CA ARG A 132 -6.95 1.07 7.76
C ARG A 132 -6.74 2.50 7.22
N PHE A 133 -7.77 3.36 7.30
CA PHE A 133 -7.66 4.77 6.93
C PHE A 133 -6.68 5.56 7.79
N GLU A 134 -6.69 5.35 9.12
CA GLU A 134 -5.75 6.02 10.04
C GLU A 134 -4.31 5.61 9.75
N THR A 135 -4.06 4.30 9.56
CA THR A 135 -2.75 3.75 9.16
C THR A 135 -2.28 4.32 7.83
N ALA A 136 -3.08 4.21 6.77
CA ALA A 136 -2.72 4.70 5.45
C ALA A 136 -2.51 6.23 5.43
N SER A 137 -3.30 6.99 6.21
CA SER A 137 -3.12 8.44 6.32
C SER A 137 -1.80 8.79 7.01
N PHE A 138 -1.37 8.02 8.00
CA PHE A 138 -0.07 8.20 8.65
C PHE A 138 1.09 7.89 7.69
N GLU A 139 0.97 6.83 6.91
CA GLU A 139 1.94 6.45 5.88
C GLU A 139 2.09 7.52 4.81
N VAL A 140 0.97 8.06 4.32
CA VAL A 140 0.97 9.18 3.36
C VAL A 140 1.67 10.40 3.98
N ALA A 141 1.33 10.75 5.22
CA ALA A 141 1.98 11.87 5.91
C ALA A 141 3.49 11.65 6.15
N ALA A 142 3.92 10.41 6.36
CA ALA A 142 5.35 10.05 6.42
C ALA A 142 6.01 10.14 5.02
N GLY A 143 5.30 9.78 3.96
CA GLY A 143 5.72 9.89 2.57
C GLY A 143 5.96 11.32 2.09
N GLU A 144 5.18 12.28 2.62
CA GLU A 144 5.43 13.71 2.39
C GLU A 144 6.82 14.16 2.85
N GLN A 145 7.39 13.48 3.85
CA GLN A 145 8.77 13.72 4.31
C GLN A 145 9.78 12.87 3.55
N ASP A 146 9.49 11.57 3.39
CA ASP A 146 10.35 10.61 2.69
C ASP A 146 9.50 9.46 2.12
N GLU A 147 9.36 9.40 0.80
CA GLU A 147 8.56 8.39 0.10
C GLU A 147 8.98 6.95 0.45
N SER A 148 10.26 6.73 0.78
CA SER A 148 10.71 5.40 1.17
C SER A 148 10.22 4.97 2.55
N MET A 149 9.91 5.94 3.43
CA MET A 149 9.28 5.66 4.71
C MET A 149 7.82 5.28 4.54
N ARG A 150 7.10 5.89 3.60
CA ARG A 150 5.73 5.49 3.25
C ARG A 150 5.68 4.03 2.80
N ILE A 151 6.52 3.66 1.83
CA ILE A 151 6.57 2.28 1.31
C ILE A 151 6.99 1.30 2.41
N ALA A 152 7.96 1.68 3.27
CA ALA A 152 8.40 0.84 4.38
C ALA A 152 7.30 0.59 5.44
N LEU A 153 6.54 1.64 5.80
CA LEU A 153 5.43 1.51 6.74
C LEU A 153 4.29 0.68 6.15
N TYR A 154 3.88 0.96 4.90
CA TYR A 154 2.86 0.19 4.19
C TYR A 154 3.20 -1.30 4.16
N ALA A 155 4.44 -1.62 3.78
CA ALA A 155 4.93 -2.99 3.74
C ALA A 155 4.94 -3.68 5.11
N GLN A 156 5.17 -2.94 6.21
CA GLN A 156 5.19 -3.51 7.55
C GLN A 156 3.84 -4.14 7.93
N HIS A 157 2.74 -3.55 7.47
CA HIS A 157 1.38 -4.03 7.69
C HIS A 157 0.98 -5.04 6.62
N GLU A 158 1.02 -4.64 5.35
CA GLU A 158 0.43 -5.42 4.25
C GLU A 158 1.16 -6.74 3.97
N VAL A 159 2.49 -6.81 4.20
CA VAL A 159 3.22 -8.08 4.09
C VAL A 159 2.73 -9.08 5.13
N ALA A 160 2.53 -8.62 6.37
CA ALA A 160 2.13 -9.49 7.47
C ALA A 160 0.70 -10.01 7.27
N ASP A 161 -0.20 -9.15 6.78
CA ASP A 161 -1.58 -9.53 6.45
C ASP A 161 -1.63 -10.52 5.28
N LEU A 162 -0.87 -10.23 4.21
CA LEU A 162 -0.79 -11.11 3.06
C LEU A 162 -0.14 -12.45 3.40
N ALA A 163 0.87 -12.46 4.28
CA ALA A 163 1.51 -13.68 4.76
C ALA A 163 0.51 -14.59 5.49
N GLN A 164 -0.46 -14.01 6.22
CA GLN A 164 -1.46 -14.71 7.00
C GLN A 164 -2.71 -15.13 6.20
N SER A 165 -2.90 -14.63 4.98
CA SER A 165 -4.09 -14.95 4.19
C SER A 165 -4.18 -16.45 3.82
N ASP A 166 -5.40 -16.96 3.66
CA ASP A 166 -5.71 -18.39 3.36
C ASP A 166 -5.62 -18.71 1.85
N SER A 167 -4.72 -18.06 1.13
CA SER A 167 -4.52 -18.28 -0.31
C SER A 167 -3.26 -19.11 -0.58
N SER A 168 -3.19 -19.70 -1.78
CA SER A 168 -1.97 -20.36 -2.23
C SER A 168 -0.78 -19.39 -2.27
N ASN A 169 0.44 -19.91 -2.16
CA ASN A 169 1.64 -19.07 -2.21
C ASN A 169 1.72 -18.24 -3.50
N ASP A 170 1.37 -18.84 -4.65
CA ASP A 170 1.39 -18.12 -5.93
C ASP A 170 0.33 -17.01 -5.97
N ALA A 171 -0.86 -17.22 -5.40
CA ALA A 171 -1.87 -16.18 -5.29
C ALA A 171 -1.39 -15.00 -4.42
N LYS A 172 -0.65 -15.28 -3.33
CA LYS A 172 0.00 -14.23 -2.52
C LYS A 172 1.01 -13.44 -3.36
N TRP A 173 1.83 -14.13 -4.14
CA TRP A 173 2.81 -13.46 -5.00
C TRP A 173 2.16 -12.60 -6.09
N PHE A 174 1.10 -13.08 -6.73
CA PHE A 174 0.37 -12.26 -7.71
C PHE A 174 -0.27 -11.03 -7.06
N THR A 175 -0.82 -11.18 -5.85
CA THR A 175 -1.37 -10.05 -5.08
C THR A 175 -0.30 -9.01 -4.81
N LEU A 176 0.85 -9.45 -4.29
CA LEU A 176 2.02 -8.59 -4.04
C LEU A 176 2.51 -7.88 -5.31
N MET A 177 2.59 -8.59 -6.44
CA MET A 177 3.05 -8.01 -7.72
C MET A 177 2.03 -7.07 -8.36
N GLY A 178 0.76 -7.20 -8.01
CA GLY A 178 -0.33 -6.31 -8.44
C GLY A 178 -0.42 -5.04 -7.61
N ASP A 179 -0.05 -5.10 -6.34
CA ASP A 179 0.04 -3.93 -5.46
C ASP A 179 1.29 -3.07 -5.79
N PRO A 180 1.14 -1.82 -6.24
CA PRO A 180 2.30 -1.04 -6.69
C PRO A 180 3.35 -0.73 -5.60
N PRO A 181 2.97 -0.25 -4.39
CA PRO A 181 3.94 -0.10 -3.28
C PRO A 181 4.67 -1.39 -2.91
N MET A 182 3.96 -2.51 -2.79
CA MET A 182 4.52 -3.82 -2.46
C MET A 182 5.47 -4.34 -3.54
N ARG A 183 5.08 -4.21 -4.79
CA ARG A 183 5.92 -4.54 -5.94
C ARG A 183 7.21 -3.73 -5.92
N ALA A 184 7.11 -2.41 -5.75
CA ALA A 184 8.28 -1.53 -5.71
C ALA A 184 9.22 -1.89 -4.56
N LEU A 185 8.67 -2.21 -3.38
CA LEU A 185 9.44 -2.69 -2.23
C LEU A 185 10.23 -3.95 -2.59
N PHE A 186 9.57 -4.99 -3.10
CA PHE A 186 10.22 -6.26 -3.41
C PHE A 186 11.19 -6.13 -4.58
N GLU A 187 10.87 -5.40 -5.65
CA GLU A 187 11.80 -5.18 -6.76
C GLU A 187 13.10 -4.56 -6.27
N LYS A 188 13.01 -3.49 -5.45
CA LYS A 188 14.22 -2.88 -4.87
C LYS A 188 14.90 -3.83 -3.88
N ALA A 189 14.18 -4.46 -2.96
CA ALA A 189 14.75 -5.38 -1.95
C ALA A 189 15.34 -6.67 -2.54
N LEU A 190 14.94 -7.05 -3.75
CA LEU A 190 15.48 -8.19 -4.49
C LEU A 190 16.55 -7.77 -5.51
N ASN A 191 16.77 -6.46 -5.67
CA ASN A 191 17.64 -5.87 -6.69
C ASN A 191 17.25 -6.33 -8.10
N LEU A 192 15.96 -6.27 -8.39
CA LEU A 192 15.35 -6.56 -9.67
C LEU A 192 15.24 -5.28 -10.50
N PRO A 193 15.53 -5.33 -11.81
CA PRO A 193 15.32 -4.18 -12.70
C PRO A 193 13.83 -4.00 -13.02
N GLU A 194 13.42 -2.74 -13.22
CA GLU A 194 12.04 -2.36 -13.59
C GLU A 194 11.60 -2.98 -14.93
N SER A 195 12.53 -3.38 -15.80
CA SER A 195 12.24 -4.05 -17.07
C SER A 195 11.52 -5.40 -16.91
N ILE A 196 11.54 -5.99 -15.70
CA ILE A 196 10.78 -7.21 -15.42
C ILE A 196 9.27 -6.98 -15.58
N GLY A 197 8.77 -5.77 -15.37
CA GLY A 197 7.35 -5.47 -15.63
C GLY A 197 6.91 -5.64 -17.09
N GLN A 198 7.84 -5.82 -18.04
CA GLN A 198 7.57 -5.92 -19.47
C GLN A 198 7.39 -7.37 -19.97
N ILE A 199 7.69 -8.37 -19.14
CA ILE A 199 7.57 -9.78 -19.53
C ILE A 199 6.27 -10.40 -19.00
N ASP A 200 5.99 -11.63 -19.41
CA ASP A 200 4.81 -12.37 -18.99
C ASP A 200 4.73 -12.54 -17.45
N VAL A 201 3.54 -12.41 -16.87
CA VAL A 201 3.35 -12.39 -15.41
C VAL A 201 3.82 -13.69 -14.73
N ASP A 202 3.71 -14.84 -15.40
CA ASP A 202 4.19 -16.12 -14.86
C ASP A 202 5.72 -16.17 -14.84
N GLN A 203 6.37 -15.52 -15.82
CA GLN A 203 7.82 -15.36 -15.84
C GLN A 203 8.28 -14.38 -14.76
N GLN A 204 7.53 -13.29 -14.53
CA GLN A 204 7.79 -12.38 -13.42
C GLN A 204 7.72 -13.15 -12.10
N LEU A 205 6.65 -13.92 -11.86
CA LEU A 205 6.48 -14.76 -10.67
C LEU A 205 7.71 -15.64 -10.40
N GLY A 206 8.18 -16.36 -11.42
CA GLY A 206 9.37 -17.22 -11.30
C GLY A 206 10.61 -16.43 -10.86
N ILE A 207 10.86 -15.27 -11.47
CA ILE A 207 12.00 -14.41 -11.12
C ILE A 207 11.90 -13.89 -9.68
N PHE A 208 10.71 -13.44 -9.25
CA PHE A 208 10.49 -12.96 -7.88
C PHE A 208 10.76 -14.08 -6.86
N LYS A 209 10.21 -15.28 -7.10
CA LYS A 209 10.40 -16.44 -6.23
C LYS A 209 11.86 -16.90 -6.16
N ASP A 210 12.51 -17.06 -7.30
CA ASP A 210 13.93 -17.45 -7.37
C ASP A 210 14.82 -16.45 -6.64
N ARG A 211 14.52 -15.15 -6.80
CA ARG A 211 15.29 -14.10 -6.17
C ARG A 211 15.02 -13.99 -4.68
N ALA A 212 13.77 -14.17 -4.25
CA ALA A 212 13.40 -14.24 -2.84
C ALA A 212 14.09 -15.41 -2.15
N GLN A 213 14.06 -16.61 -2.75
CA GLN A 213 14.79 -17.77 -2.26
C GLN A 213 16.29 -17.49 -2.11
N SER A 214 16.88 -16.78 -3.08
CA SER A 214 18.31 -16.44 -3.06
C SER A 214 18.68 -15.37 -2.03
N VAL A 215 17.79 -14.41 -1.76
CA VAL A 215 18.07 -13.24 -0.92
C VAL A 215 17.64 -13.45 0.53
N PHE A 216 16.49 -14.09 0.74
CA PHE A 216 15.83 -14.30 2.02
C PHE A 216 15.84 -15.76 2.48
N GLY A 217 16.23 -16.70 1.60
CA GLY A 217 16.25 -18.13 1.93
C GLY A 217 14.88 -18.81 1.82
N THR A 218 13.85 -18.10 1.37
CA THR A 218 12.49 -18.61 1.17
C THR A 218 11.81 -17.92 -0.02
N ASP A 219 10.97 -18.67 -0.74
CA ASP A 219 9.98 -18.17 -1.70
C ASP A 219 8.54 -18.26 -1.17
N GLN A 220 8.36 -18.64 0.10
CA GLN A 220 7.06 -18.75 0.74
C GLN A 220 6.70 -17.43 1.43
N LEU A 221 5.66 -16.76 0.93
CA LEU A 221 5.21 -15.50 1.51
C LEU A 221 4.65 -15.67 2.93
N SER A 222 4.20 -16.86 3.30
CA SER A 222 3.79 -17.16 4.68
C SER A 222 4.92 -17.01 5.70
N ASP A 223 6.17 -17.17 5.29
CA ASP A 223 7.33 -17.04 6.19
C ASP A 223 7.54 -15.57 6.61
N PHE A 224 7.02 -14.61 5.83
CA PHE A 224 7.01 -13.19 6.20
C PHE A 224 5.93 -12.84 7.24
N SER A 225 5.32 -13.85 7.88
CA SER A 225 4.66 -13.67 9.17
C SER A 225 5.67 -13.48 10.32
N ASP A 226 6.95 -13.84 10.10
CA ASP A 226 8.04 -13.58 11.04
C ASP A 226 8.44 -12.08 11.00
N PRO A 227 8.29 -11.34 12.11
CA PRO A 227 8.69 -9.93 12.18
C PRO A 227 10.17 -9.69 11.85
N GLU A 228 11.06 -10.66 12.11
CA GLU A 228 12.48 -10.52 11.78
C GLU A 228 12.71 -10.58 10.26
N LEU A 229 11.97 -11.41 9.54
CA LEU A 229 12.07 -11.51 8.08
C LEU A 229 11.50 -10.26 7.39
N VAL A 230 10.38 -9.74 7.90
CA VAL A 230 9.81 -8.45 7.45
C VAL A 230 10.81 -7.31 7.71
N GLN A 231 11.43 -7.29 8.89
CA GLN A 231 12.46 -6.29 9.20
C GLN A 231 13.65 -6.37 8.25
N ASP A 232 14.11 -7.58 7.91
CA ASP A 232 15.22 -7.76 6.98
C ASP A 232 14.85 -7.31 5.56
N LEU A 233 13.63 -7.62 5.10
CA LEU A 233 13.06 -7.13 3.84
C LEU A 233 13.06 -5.61 3.76
N ILE A 234 12.49 -4.93 4.75
CA ILE A 234 12.40 -3.47 4.79
C ILE A 234 13.81 -2.85 4.90
N THR A 235 14.69 -3.43 5.72
CA THR A 235 16.09 -2.97 5.84
C THR A 235 16.80 -3.03 4.49
N LYS A 236 16.65 -4.15 3.76
CA LYS A 236 17.20 -4.36 2.42
C LYS A 236 16.63 -3.41 1.37
N TYR A 237 15.36 -3.07 1.47
CA TYR A 237 14.71 -2.04 0.66
C TYR A 237 15.33 -0.66 0.93
N VAL A 238 15.29 -0.20 2.18
CA VAL A 238 15.74 1.15 2.58
C VAL A 238 17.22 1.36 2.25
N VAL A 239 18.08 0.38 2.53
CA VAL A 239 19.52 0.46 2.21
C VAL A 239 19.75 0.57 0.70
N ARG A 240 19.07 -0.23 -0.11
CA ARG A 240 19.24 -0.16 -1.57
C ARG A 240 18.68 1.12 -2.16
N ASN A 241 17.57 1.61 -1.63
CA ASN A 241 17.02 2.90 -2.04
C ASN A 241 17.99 4.04 -1.71
N GLN A 242 18.61 4.01 -0.52
CA GLN A 242 19.63 4.98 -0.12
C GLN A 242 20.88 4.93 -1.02
N ILE A 243 21.31 3.74 -1.46
CA ILE A 243 22.44 3.59 -2.40
C ILE A 243 22.07 4.14 -3.78
N ALA A 244 20.86 3.87 -4.26
CA ALA A 244 20.38 4.35 -5.54
C ALA A 244 20.29 5.88 -5.56
N SER A 245 19.74 6.50 -4.51
CA SER A 245 19.63 7.96 -4.39
C SER A 245 20.99 8.66 -4.27
N PHE A 246 21.94 8.05 -3.55
CA PHE A 246 23.32 8.54 -3.49
C PHE A 246 24.01 8.49 -4.87
N SER A 247 23.86 7.37 -5.58
CA SER A 247 24.46 7.18 -6.91
C SER A 247 23.91 8.17 -7.94
N ALA A 248 22.60 8.42 -7.91
CA ALA A 248 21.95 9.42 -8.77
C ALA A 248 22.41 10.85 -8.46
N SER A 249 22.66 11.17 -7.19
CA SER A 249 23.16 12.50 -6.80
C SER A 249 24.58 12.74 -7.31
N MET A 250 25.46 11.74 -7.23
CA MET A 250 26.83 11.81 -7.73
C MET A 250 26.90 11.97 -9.26
N SER A 251 26.03 11.29 -10.01
CA SER A 251 25.98 11.42 -11.47
C SER A 251 25.46 12.79 -11.92
N GLY A 252 24.47 13.36 -11.24
CA GLY A 252 23.98 14.72 -11.52
C GLY A 252 25.05 15.79 -11.32
N GLN A 253 25.88 15.65 -10.27
CA GLN A 253 26.96 16.58 -9.96
C GLN A 253 28.11 16.50 -10.97
N SER A 254 28.46 15.29 -11.44
CA SER A 254 29.48 15.12 -12.48
C SER A 254 29.04 15.66 -13.83
N ILE A 255 27.73 15.54 -14.18
CA ILE A 255 27.14 16.17 -15.36
C ILE A 255 27.20 17.71 -15.25
N ALA A 256 26.81 18.27 -14.10
CA ALA A 256 26.86 19.72 -13.88
C ALA A 256 28.30 20.28 -13.98
N LEU A 257 29.29 19.58 -13.43
CA LEU A 257 30.71 19.92 -13.55
C LEU A 257 31.20 19.88 -15.01
N THR A 258 30.73 18.91 -15.80
CA THR A 258 31.10 18.80 -17.22
C THR A 258 30.52 19.94 -18.05
N LEU A 259 29.27 20.35 -17.77
CA LEU A 259 28.61 21.48 -18.43
C LEU A 259 29.19 22.85 -18.04
N LEU A 260 29.80 22.98 -16.85
CA LEU A 260 30.43 24.21 -16.40
C LEU A 260 31.87 24.41 -16.93
N GLN A 261 32.47 23.34 -17.46
CA GLN A 261 33.82 23.32 -18.05
C GLN A 261 33.81 23.41 -19.58
N SER A 262 32.63 23.42 -20.21
CA SER A 262 32.41 23.60 -21.66
C SER A 262 31.98 25.02 -21.99
#